data_AF-A0A0B4XS97-F1
#
_entry.id   AF-A0A0B4XS97-F1
#
_cell.length_a   1.000
_cell.length_b   1.000
_cell.length_c   1.000
_cell.angle_alpha   90.00
_cell.angle_beta   90.00
_cell.angle_gamma   90.00
#
_symmetry.space_group_name_H-M   'P 1'
#
loop_
_entity.id
_entity.type
_entity.pdbx_description
1 polymer ?
#
loop_
_entity_poly.entity_id
_entity_poly.type
_entity_poly.pdbx_seq_one_letter_code
_entity_poly.pdbx_strand_id
1 'polypeptide(L)'
;MQELDQKLSRIVESARVSPVSVFRYGSPWVWIVSQEEWQKTLTDIRDYLPMEHPLITLRDAVSESGLVEQVTAMAGEGLFRLNMTALTHIMLLRLAITHTGNEADIYHQINYNILYRWFVGLDVNRRMWSRDDFIRDVGAFGDRLELVAVIKGFLDKRGFGRCGA
;
A
#
# COMPACT_ATOMS: atom_id res chain seq x y z
N MET A 1 -1.03 8.03 41.04
CA MET A 1 0.31 8.12 40.44
C MET A 1 1.31 7.36 41.29
N GLN A 2 1.36 7.61 42.61
CA GLN A 2 2.26 6.92 43.56
C GLN A 2 2.43 5.40 43.40
N GLU A 3 1.37 4.60 43.22
CA GLU A 3 1.56 3.14 43.04
C GLU A 3 2.22 2.75 41.72
N LEU A 4 1.93 3.47 40.63
CA LEU A 4 2.57 3.25 39.34
C LEU A 4 4.04 3.68 39.42
N ASP A 5 4.30 4.85 40.01
CA ASP A 5 5.65 5.39 40.19
C ASP A 5 6.51 4.50 41.10
N GLN A 6 5.91 3.90 42.13
CA GLN A 6 6.61 2.98 43.05
C GLN A 6 6.88 1.60 42.46
N LYS A 7 6.01 1.11 41.55
CA LYS A 7 6.12 -0.24 40.97
C LYS A 7 6.60 -0.22 39.52
N LEU A 8 6.98 0.94 38.98
CA LEU A 8 7.33 1.13 37.56
C LEU A 8 8.40 0.14 37.12
N SER A 9 9.47 -0.04 37.89
CA SER A 9 10.56 -0.97 37.53
C SER A 9 10.07 -2.41 37.37
N ARG A 10 9.21 -2.89 38.28
CA ARG A 10 8.63 -4.25 38.18
C ARG A 10 7.67 -4.40 37.01
N ILE A 11 6.89 -3.35 36.73
CA ILE A 11 5.94 -3.34 35.62
C ILE A 11 6.70 -3.37 34.29
N VAL A 12 7.78 -2.59 34.17
CA VAL A 12 8.65 -2.57 32.98
C VAL A 12 9.38 -3.90 32.81
N GLU A 13 9.92 -4.50 33.88
CA GLU A 13 10.53 -5.84 33.83
C GLU A 13 9.54 -6.91 33.37
N SER A 14 8.31 -6.86 33.87
CA SER A 14 7.24 -7.79 33.45
C SER A 14 6.85 -7.55 31.98
N ALA A 15 6.77 -6.29 31.55
CA ALA A 15 6.45 -5.90 30.17
C ALA A 15 7.50 -6.35 29.15
N ARG A 16 8.74 -6.64 29.57
CA ARG A 16 9.76 -7.25 28.69
C ARG A 16 9.41 -8.68 28.29
N VAL A 17 8.67 -9.41 29.13
CA VAL A 17 8.29 -10.81 28.89
C VAL A 17 6.91 -10.91 28.22
N SER A 18 5.95 -10.08 28.64
CA SER A 18 4.59 -10.07 28.07
C SER A 18 3.92 -8.70 28.23
N PRO A 19 3.05 -8.26 27.31
CA PRO A 19 2.29 -7.02 27.44
C PRO A 19 1.58 -6.88 28.79
N VAL A 20 1.70 -5.71 29.44
CA VAL A 20 1.06 -5.41 30.73
C VAL A 20 0.08 -4.25 30.60
N SER A 21 -1.17 -4.46 30.99
CA SER A 21 -2.17 -3.39 31.12
C SER A 21 -2.07 -2.73 32.49
N VAL A 22 -1.92 -1.42 32.52
CA VAL A 22 -1.97 -0.60 33.72
C VAL A 22 -3.37 -0.01 33.85
N PHE A 23 -4.01 -0.23 34.98
CA PHE A 23 -5.37 0.25 35.25
C PHE A 23 -5.36 1.53 36.08
N ARG A 24 -6.36 2.39 35.86
CA ARG A 24 -6.65 3.57 36.67
C ARG A 24 -8.15 3.63 36.94
N TYR A 25 -8.53 3.75 38.21
CA TYR A 25 -9.93 3.77 38.66
C TYR A 25 -10.78 2.62 38.08
N GLY A 26 -10.22 1.41 38.05
CA GLY A 26 -10.91 0.22 37.53
C GLY A 26 -10.98 0.12 36.01
N SER A 27 -10.47 1.10 35.26
CA SER A 27 -10.44 1.08 33.80
C SER A 27 -9.01 0.93 33.28
N PRO A 28 -8.77 0.19 32.18
CA PRO A 28 -7.46 0.12 31.55
C PRO A 28 -7.05 1.53 31.09
N TRP A 29 -5.83 1.93 31.45
CA TRP A 29 -5.32 3.28 31.20
C TRP A 29 -4.22 3.30 30.14
N VAL A 30 -3.23 2.41 30.25
CA VAL A 30 -2.13 2.27 29.27
C VAL A 30 -1.68 0.81 29.17
N TRP A 31 -1.15 0.43 28.01
CA TRP A 31 -0.42 -0.83 27.84
C TRP A 31 1.08 -0.55 27.74
N ILE A 32 1.88 -1.35 28.45
CA ILE A 32 3.34 -1.35 28.32
C ILE A 32 3.73 -2.66 27.64
N VAL A 33 4.46 -2.54 26.54
CA VAL A 33 4.93 -3.66 25.71
C VAL A 33 6.44 -3.57 25.55
N SER A 34 7.09 -4.71 25.34
CA SER A 34 8.50 -4.73 24.97
C SER A 34 8.69 -4.11 23.58
N GLN A 35 9.89 -3.62 23.31
CA GLN A 35 10.23 -3.11 21.98
C GLN A 35 10.05 -4.17 20.90
N GLU A 36 10.45 -5.41 21.16
CA GLU A 36 10.29 -6.53 20.22
C GLU A 36 8.82 -6.83 19.94
N GLU A 37 7.97 -6.85 20.97
CA GLU A 37 6.53 -7.10 20.81
C GLU A 37 5.84 -5.95 20.07
N TRP A 38 6.23 -4.71 20.38
CA TRP A 38 5.79 -3.54 19.62
C TRP A 38 6.22 -3.62 18.15
N GLN A 39 7.45 -4.03 17.88
CA GLN A 39 7.96 -4.20 16.52
C GLN A 39 7.28 -5.35 15.76
N LYS A 40 6.92 -6.45 16.42
CA LYS A 40 6.08 -7.49 15.81
C LYS A 40 4.71 -6.96 15.42
N THR A 41 4.15 -6.05 16.23
CA THR A 41 2.87 -5.39 15.93
C THR A 41 3.00 -4.29 14.88
N LEU A 42 4.22 -3.75 14.66
CA LEU A 42 4.58 -2.93 13.50
C LEU A 42 4.79 -3.81 12.26
N THR A 43 3.84 -4.72 12.05
CA THR A 43 3.81 -5.74 11.03
C THR A 43 3.94 -5.09 9.63
N ASP A 44 4.84 -5.61 8.80
CA ASP A 44 4.95 -5.16 7.40
C ASP A 44 3.61 -5.49 6.73
N ILE A 45 3.13 -4.58 5.88
CA ILE A 45 1.90 -4.79 5.11
C ILE A 45 1.89 -6.16 4.38
N ARG A 46 3.09 -6.68 4.05
CA ARG A 46 3.33 -8.00 3.45
C ARG A 46 2.78 -9.17 4.28
N ASP A 47 2.79 -9.11 5.61
CA ASP A 47 2.33 -10.22 6.44
C ASP A 47 0.80 -10.40 6.41
N TYR A 48 0.08 -9.38 5.94
CA TYR A 48 -1.37 -9.44 5.70
C TYR A 48 -1.72 -9.87 4.27
N LEU A 49 -0.73 -10.05 3.39
CA LEU A 49 -0.98 -10.36 1.98
C LEU A 49 -1.04 -11.88 1.76
N PRO A 50 -2.02 -12.36 0.99
CA PRO A 50 -2.00 -13.73 0.53
C PRO A 50 -0.84 -13.90 -0.46
N MET A 51 0.21 -14.63 -0.05
CA MET A 51 1.48 -14.77 -0.80
C MET A 51 1.32 -15.34 -2.23
N GLU A 52 0.20 -16.00 -2.52
CA GLU A 52 -0.13 -16.56 -3.84
C GLU A 52 -0.94 -15.60 -4.74
N HIS A 53 -1.15 -14.35 -4.31
CA HIS A 53 -1.98 -13.43 -5.07
C HIS A 53 -1.31 -12.96 -6.38
N PRO A 54 -2.02 -12.95 -7.52
CA PRO A 54 -1.46 -12.54 -8.82
C PRO A 54 -0.79 -11.16 -8.84
N LEU A 55 -1.27 -10.22 -8.03
CA LEU A 55 -0.66 -8.89 -7.86
C LEU A 55 0.75 -8.92 -7.26
N ILE A 56 1.08 -9.92 -6.44
CA ILE A 56 2.43 -10.06 -5.90
C ILE A 56 3.39 -10.39 -7.05
N THR A 57 3.07 -11.43 -7.82
CA THR A 57 3.82 -11.83 -9.01
C THR A 57 3.90 -10.70 -10.05
N LEU A 58 2.81 -9.97 -10.25
CA LEU A 58 2.78 -8.83 -11.17
C LEU A 58 3.72 -7.72 -10.70
N ARG A 59 3.76 -7.43 -9.40
CA ARG A 59 4.63 -6.39 -8.86
C ARG A 59 6.10 -6.75 -9.04
N ASP A 60 6.48 -7.99 -8.76
CA ASP A 60 7.85 -8.47 -8.94
C ASP A 60 8.25 -8.39 -10.43
N ALA A 61 7.34 -8.80 -11.32
CA ALA A 61 7.54 -8.69 -12.77
C ALA A 61 7.76 -7.25 -13.23
N VAL A 62 7.07 -6.27 -12.62
CA VAL A 62 7.27 -4.84 -12.92
C VAL A 62 8.65 -4.39 -12.50
N SER A 63 9.08 -4.73 -11.28
CA SER A 63 10.40 -4.39 -10.74
C SER A 63 11.55 -4.95 -11.59
N GLU A 64 11.40 -6.13 -12.18
CA GLU A 64 12.42 -6.74 -13.03
C GLU A 64 12.44 -6.21 -14.46
N SER A 65 11.35 -5.59 -14.92
CA SER A 65 11.14 -5.30 -16.35
C SER A 65 11.64 -3.94 -16.83
N GLY A 66 11.93 -3.01 -15.91
CA GLY A 66 12.21 -1.62 -16.27
C GLY A 66 10.98 -0.85 -16.79
N LEU A 67 9.76 -1.38 -16.57
CA LEU A 67 8.52 -0.79 -17.09
C LEU A 67 8.30 0.64 -16.56
N VAL A 68 8.61 0.86 -15.27
CA VAL A 68 8.40 2.17 -14.63
C VAL A 68 9.32 3.21 -15.26
N GLU A 69 10.57 2.86 -15.55
CA GLU A 69 11.56 3.71 -16.20
C GLU A 69 11.12 4.04 -17.63
N GLN A 70 10.65 3.04 -18.38
CA GLN A 70 10.11 3.24 -19.72
C GLN A 70 8.91 4.18 -19.74
N VAL A 71 7.93 3.93 -18.86
CA VAL A 71 6.73 4.78 -18.73
C VAL A 71 7.10 6.19 -18.30
N THR A 72 8.04 6.35 -17.37
CA THR A 72 8.52 7.66 -16.91
C THR A 72 9.17 8.44 -18.05
N ALA A 73 10.01 7.80 -18.86
CA ALA A 73 10.65 8.43 -20.01
C ALA A 73 9.63 8.89 -21.07
N MET A 74 8.57 8.11 -21.30
CA MET A 74 7.50 8.47 -22.24
C MET A 74 6.54 9.53 -21.69
N ALA A 75 6.31 9.53 -20.38
CA ALA A 75 5.43 10.47 -19.72
C ALA A 75 5.96 11.91 -19.80
N GLY A 76 7.29 12.10 -19.79
CA GLY A 76 7.90 13.42 -19.76
C GLY A 76 7.81 14.07 -18.37
N GLU A 77 8.65 15.07 -18.13
CA GLU A 77 8.81 15.68 -16.81
C GLU A 77 7.69 16.69 -16.50
N GLY A 78 7.27 16.75 -15.22
CA GLY A 78 6.46 17.85 -14.68
C GLY A 78 4.95 17.81 -14.93
N LEU A 79 4.44 16.81 -15.67
CA LEU A 79 3.01 16.67 -15.96
C LEU A 79 2.19 16.11 -14.80
N PHE A 80 2.80 15.27 -13.97
CA PHE A 80 2.13 14.53 -12.91
C PHE A 80 2.63 14.99 -11.53
N ARG A 81 1.71 15.08 -10.56
CA ARG A 81 2.02 15.32 -9.15
C ARG A 81 2.25 14.03 -8.38
N LEU A 82 1.58 12.95 -8.77
CA LEU A 82 1.85 11.61 -8.26
C LEU A 82 3.16 11.08 -8.84
N ASN A 83 3.88 10.29 -8.04
CA ASN A 83 5.09 9.63 -8.50
C ASN A 83 4.75 8.62 -9.62
N MET A 84 5.57 8.58 -10.67
CA MET A 84 5.38 7.69 -11.83
C MET A 84 5.34 6.20 -11.48
N THR A 85 6.09 5.76 -10.47
CA THR A 85 5.99 4.40 -9.93
C THR A 85 4.57 4.12 -9.45
N ALA A 86 4.00 5.01 -8.64
CA ALA A 86 2.64 4.85 -8.13
C ALA A 86 1.62 4.87 -9.27
N LEU A 87 1.72 5.84 -10.20
CA LEU A 87 0.83 5.92 -11.36
C LEU A 87 0.88 4.68 -12.25
N THR A 88 2.07 4.15 -12.51
CA THR A 88 2.25 2.92 -13.29
C THR A 88 1.54 1.74 -12.62
N HIS A 89 1.70 1.59 -11.30
CA HIS A 89 1.01 0.53 -10.55
C HIS A 89 -0.51 0.76 -10.46
N ILE A 90 -0.99 2.00 -10.32
CA ILE A 90 -2.42 2.31 -10.36
C ILE A 90 -3.02 1.90 -11.72
N MET A 91 -2.31 2.16 -12.81
CA MET A 91 -2.74 1.80 -14.16
C MET A 91 -2.71 0.30 -14.41
N LEU A 92 -1.69 -0.39 -13.93
CA LEU A 92 -1.65 -1.86 -13.93
C LEU A 92 -2.83 -2.45 -13.16
N LEU A 93 -3.11 -1.93 -11.96
CA LEU A 93 -4.25 -2.36 -11.15
C LEU A 93 -5.58 -2.14 -11.88
N ARG A 94 -5.75 -0.96 -12.49
CA ARG A 94 -6.95 -0.63 -13.28
C ARG A 94 -7.15 -1.61 -14.44
N LEU A 95 -6.08 -1.88 -15.19
CA LEU A 95 -6.14 -2.67 -16.41
C LEU A 95 -6.18 -4.19 -16.16
N ALA A 96 -5.60 -4.67 -15.06
CA ALA A 96 -5.52 -6.11 -14.76
C ALA A 96 -6.64 -6.64 -13.86
N ILE A 97 -7.30 -5.77 -13.08
CA ILE A 97 -8.28 -6.21 -12.07
C ILE A 97 -9.61 -5.48 -12.21
N THR A 98 -9.60 -4.15 -12.18
CA THR A 98 -10.85 -3.41 -12.03
C THR A 98 -11.67 -3.42 -13.32
N HIS A 99 -11.03 -3.45 -14.50
CA HIS A 99 -11.56 -3.49 -15.88
C HIS A 99 -12.66 -2.46 -16.25
N THR A 100 -13.36 -1.83 -15.30
CA THR A 100 -14.68 -1.19 -15.50
C THR A 100 -15.03 -0.07 -14.52
N GLY A 101 -14.11 0.36 -13.64
CA GLY A 101 -14.36 1.42 -12.64
C GLY A 101 -13.89 2.82 -13.08
N ASN A 102 -14.54 3.86 -12.55
CA ASN A 102 -14.07 5.25 -12.70
C ASN A 102 -12.86 5.53 -11.78
N GLU A 103 -12.22 6.70 -11.93
CA GLU A 103 -11.05 7.09 -11.13
C GLU A 103 -11.37 7.14 -9.62
N ALA A 104 -12.59 7.52 -9.24
CA ALA A 104 -13.00 7.57 -7.84
C ALA A 104 -13.17 6.17 -7.22
N ASP A 105 -13.62 5.18 -8.00
CA ASP A 105 -13.75 3.80 -7.53
C ASP A 105 -12.36 3.22 -7.22
N ILE A 106 -11.39 3.44 -8.12
CA ILE A 106 -10.00 3.01 -7.90
C ILE A 106 -9.41 3.72 -6.69
N TYR A 107 -9.67 5.01 -6.51
CA TYR A 107 -9.25 5.75 -5.32
C TYR A 107 -9.77 5.10 -4.03
N HIS A 108 -11.07 4.75 -3.97
CA HIS A 108 -11.64 4.07 -2.81
C HIS A 108 -11.07 2.67 -2.63
N GLN A 109 -10.89 1.91 -3.70
CA GLN A 109 -10.31 0.57 -3.66
C GLN A 109 -8.89 0.60 -3.09
N ILE A 110 -8.03 1.53 -3.51
CA ILE A 110 -6.68 1.70 -2.93
C ILE A 110 -6.75 2.15 -1.47
N ASN A 111 -7.76 2.95 -1.10
CA ASN A 111 -7.90 3.45 0.26
C ASN A 111 -8.30 2.36 1.26
N TYR A 112 -9.19 1.44 0.87
CA TYR A 112 -9.78 0.44 1.76
C TYR A 112 -9.21 -0.97 1.58
N ASN A 113 -8.53 -1.27 0.48
CA ASN A 113 -7.92 -2.57 0.23
C ASN A 113 -6.41 -2.53 0.47
N ILE A 114 -5.96 -3.21 1.53
CA ILE A 114 -4.56 -3.27 1.95
C ILE A 114 -3.65 -3.83 0.84
N LEU A 115 -4.11 -4.83 0.08
CA LEU A 115 -3.32 -5.40 -1.02
C LEU A 115 -3.13 -4.40 -2.16
N TYR A 116 -4.16 -3.65 -2.52
CA TYR A 116 -4.05 -2.62 -3.57
C TYR A 116 -3.19 -1.46 -3.11
N ARG A 117 -3.34 -1.07 -1.84
CA ARG A 117 -2.50 -0.08 -1.18
C ARG A 117 -1.02 -0.46 -1.24
N TRP A 118 -0.71 -1.68 -0.82
CA TRP A 118 0.62 -2.24 -0.95
C TRP A 118 1.08 -2.16 -2.39
N PHE A 119 0.30 -2.70 -3.34
CA PHE A 119 0.66 -2.83 -4.75
C PHE A 119 1.07 -1.50 -5.38
N VAL A 120 0.37 -0.39 -5.06
CA VAL A 120 0.71 0.94 -5.57
C VAL A 120 1.87 1.63 -4.83
N GLY A 121 2.50 0.95 -3.86
CA GLY A 121 3.64 1.45 -3.10
C GLY A 121 3.27 2.29 -1.88
N LEU A 122 2.05 2.16 -1.37
CA LEU A 122 1.63 2.82 -0.13
C LEU A 122 1.75 1.86 1.06
N ASP A 123 2.29 2.39 2.16
CA ASP A 123 2.28 1.75 3.49
C ASP A 123 0.90 1.85 4.13
N VAL A 124 0.53 0.92 5.02
CA VAL A 124 -0.73 0.92 5.80
C VAL A 124 -0.99 2.29 6.43
N ASN A 125 0.02 2.91 7.04
CA ASN A 125 -0.16 4.14 7.82
C ASN A 125 0.01 5.42 7.00
N ARG A 126 0.43 5.31 5.73
CA ARG A 126 0.66 6.50 4.90
C ARG A 126 -0.66 7.20 4.57
N ARG A 127 -0.68 8.52 4.45
CA ARG A 127 -1.88 9.21 3.96
C ARG A 127 -2.04 8.98 2.45
N MET A 128 -3.26 8.76 1.97
CA MET A 128 -3.58 8.80 0.53
C MET A 128 -3.27 10.18 -0.07
N TRP A 129 -2.98 10.23 -1.37
CA TRP A 129 -2.91 11.48 -2.13
C TRP A 129 -4.24 12.25 -2.02
N SER A 130 -4.20 13.56 -2.30
CA SER A 130 -5.44 14.32 -2.42
C SER A 130 -6.30 13.70 -3.52
N ARG A 131 -7.62 13.64 -3.30
CA ARG A 131 -8.56 13.04 -4.27
C ARG A 131 -8.49 13.74 -5.62
N ASP A 132 -8.34 15.06 -5.61
CA ASP A 132 -8.28 15.86 -6.84
C ASP A 132 -6.99 15.61 -7.61
N ASP A 133 -5.84 15.50 -6.94
CA ASP A 133 -4.58 15.17 -7.60
C ASP A 133 -4.60 13.75 -8.16
N PHE A 134 -5.19 12.81 -7.42
CA PHE A 134 -5.34 11.44 -7.88
C PHE A 134 -6.19 11.37 -9.14
N ILE A 135 -7.41 11.91 -9.13
CA ILE A 135 -8.32 11.85 -10.27
C ILE A 135 -7.72 12.53 -11.50
N ARG A 136 -7.10 13.71 -11.32
CA ARG A 136 -6.46 14.43 -12.42
C ARG A 136 -5.33 13.60 -13.04
N ASP A 137 -4.40 13.11 -12.23
CA ASP A 137 -3.20 12.44 -12.75
C ASP A 137 -3.52 11.06 -13.33
N VAL A 138 -4.45 10.32 -12.72
CA VAL A 138 -4.91 9.02 -13.22
C VAL A 138 -5.69 9.19 -14.53
N GLY A 139 -6.54 10.23 -14.63
CA GLY A 139 -7.23 10.58 -15.87
C GLY A 139 -6.25 10.99 -16.97
N ALA A 140 -5.36 11.94 -16.67
CA ALA A 140 -4.35 12.43 -17.63
C ALA A 140 -3.39 11.32 -18.11
N PHE A 141 -3.07 10.34 -17.25
CA PHE A 141 -2.31 9.17 -17.68
C PHE A 141 -3.16 8.29 -18.62
N GLY A 142 -4.42 8.02 -18.25
CA GLY A 142 -5.34 7.19 -19.02
C GLY A 142 -5.66 7.74 -20.42
N ASP A 143 -5.67 9.07 -20.57
CA ASP A 143 -5.90 9.74 -21.85
C ASP A 143 -4.73 9.59 -22.84
N ARG A 144 -3.55 9.20 -22.35
CA ARG A 144 -2.34 8.98 -23.17
C ARG A 144 -2.28 7.55 -23.68
N LEU A 145 -2.83 7.33 -24.87
CA LEU A 145 -2.95 6.03 -25.52
C LEU A 145 -1.60 5.30 -25.63
N GLU A 146 -0.49 6.02 -25.83
CA GLU A 146 0.85 5.45 -25.92
C GLU A 146 1.32 4.85 -24.58
N LEU A 147 1.01 5.48 -23.45
CA LEU A 147 1.35 4.97 -22.12
C LEU A 147 0.48 3.76 -21.78
N VAL A 148 -0.82 3.85 -22.07
CA VAL A 148 -1.76 2.74 -21.88
C VAL A 148 -1.37 1.54 -22.73
N ALA A 149 -0.93 1.75 -23.97
CA ALA A 149 -0.50 0.68 -24.87
C ALA A 149 0.74 -0.06 -24.34
N VAL A 150 1.70 0.66 -23.76
CA VAL A 150 2.89 0.04 -23.15
C VAL A 150 2.52 -0.82 -21.96
N ILE A 151 1.63 -0.34 -21.08
CA ILE A 151 1.15 -1.12 -19.93
C ILE A 151 0.36 -2.35 -20.37
N LYS A 152 -0.55 -2.21 -21.33
CA LYS A 152 -1.29 -3.36 -21.89
C LYS A 152 -0.35 -4.37 -22.53
N GLY A 153 0.60 -3.92 -23.34
CA GLY A 153 1.60 -4.81 -23.97
C GLY A 153 2.47 -5.54 -22.94
N PHE A 154 2.75 -4.91 -21.79
CA PHE A 154 3.41 -5.58 -20.67
C PHE A 154 2.53 -6.68 -20.05
N LEU A 155 1.26 -6.38 -19.77
CA LEU A 155 0.30 -7.34 -19.21
C LEU A 155 0.06 -8.53 -20.14
N ASP A 156 -0.06 -8.28 -21.45
CA ASP A 156 -0.29 -9.31 -22.46
C ASP A 156 0.89 -10.29 -22.57
N LYS A 157 2.13 -9.76 -22.60
CA LYS A 157 3.35 -10.58 -22.62
C LYS A 157 3.48 -11.49 -21.41
N ARG A 158 2.90 -11.10 -20.27
CA ARG A 158 2.97 -11.83 -18.99
C ARG A 158 1.70 -12.66 -18.72
N GLY A 159 0.73 -12.68 -19.64
CA GLY A 159 -0.48 -13.49 -19.53
C GLY A 159 -1.56 -12.92 -18.60
N PHE A 160 -1.39 -11.70 -18.08
CA PHE A 160 -2.39 -11.05 -17.22
C PHE A 160 -3.58 -10.46 -18.01
N GLY A 161 -3.46 -10.30 -19.32
CA GLY A 161 -4.52 -9.76 -20.20
C GLY A 161 -5.61 -10.76 -20.64
N ARG A 162 -5.62 -12.00 -20.10
CA ARG A 162 -6.49 -13.09 -20.59
C ARG A 162 -7.47 -13.70 -19.57
N CYS A 163 -7.80 -13.01 -18.48
CA CYS A 163 -8.94 -13.41 -17.65
C CYS A 163 -10.19 -12.57 -18.00
N GLY A 164 -10.83 -12.94 -19.10
CA GLY A 164 -12.13 -12.44 -19.51
C GLY A 164 -12.82 -13.52 -20.33
N ALA A 165 -13.49 -14.43 -19.64
CA ALA A 165 -14.55 -15.28 -20.19
C ALA A 165 -15.88 -14.77 -19.64
#